data_AF-A0A357EFK7-F1
#
_entry.id   AF-A0A357EFK7-F1
#
_cell.length_a   1.000
_cell.length_b   1.000
_cell.length_c   1.000
_cell.angle_alpha   90.00
_cell.angle_beta   90.00
_cell.angle_gamma   90.00
#
_symmetry.space_group_name_H-M   'P 1'
#
loop_
_entity.id
_entity.type
_entity.pdbx_description
1 polymer ?
#
loop_
_entity_poly.entity_id
_entity_poly.type
_entity_poly.pdbx_seq_one_letter_code
_entity_poly.pdbx_strand_id
1 'polypeptide(L)'
;MTAASGKSWPHMTSREEFRFLSNLVFTRSSADQTIVRLHDHHAGTTRFANNQVVQNVDTRRGLLSVSVAFDGRHGTASTTDFTAGAIQDAVTRAERIAKVSPVDPEYLPPPDPYAFPMRAMAKS
;
A
#
# COMPACT_ATOMS: atom_id res chain seq x y z
N MET A 1 -8.11 -33.10 -2.56
CA MET A 1 -7.97 -31.86 -1.76
C MET A 1 -6.52 -31.46 -1.74
N THR A 2 -6.09 -30.65 -2.69
CA THR A 2 -4.73 -30.08 -2.70
C THR A 2 -4.74 -28.88 -1.78
N ALA A 3 -4.22 -29.08 -0.56
CA ALA A 3 -3.87 -27.97 0.31
C ALA A 3 -2.81 -27.14 -0.42
N ALA A 4 -3.20 -25.98 -0.95
CA ALA A 4 -2.25 -24.99 -1.38
C ALA A 4 -1.51 -24.53 -0.12
N SER A 5 -0.32 -25.08 0.10
CA SER A 5 0.73 -24.46 0.90
C SER A 5 1.15 -23.18 0.16
N GLY A 6 0.27 -22.18 0.20
CA GLY A 6 0.59 -20.85 -0.24
C GLY A 6 1.56 -20.29 0.80
N LYS A 7 2.74 -19.84 0.36
CA LYS A 7 3.58 -18.91 1.14
C LYS A 7 2.65 -18.00 1.93
N SER A 8 2.80 -17.94 3.26
CA SER A 8 2.01 -17.02 4.07
C SER A 8 2.26 -15.63 3.52
N TRP A 9 1.31 -15.12 2.74
CA TRP A 9 1.32 -13.73 2.35
C TRP A 9 1.39 -12.96 3.68
N PRO A 10 2.31 -11.98 3.83
CA PRO A 10 2.34 -11.19 5.06
C PRO A 10 0.92 -10.70 5.34
N HIS A 11 0.53 -10.68 6.61
CA HIS A 11 -0.82 -10.20 6.91
C HIS A 11 -0.93 -8.70 6.61
N MET A 12 0.17 -7.99 6.32
CA MET A 12 0.20 -6.61 5.82
C MET A 12 -0.62 -5.62 6.64
N THR A 13 -0.94 -5.99 7.87
CA THR A 13 -1.86 -5.27 8.78
C THR A 13 -1.21 -4.95 10.12
N SER A 14 0.01 -5.43 10.40
CA SER A 14 0.71 -5.05 11.62
C SER A 14 1.37 -3.67 11.47
N ARG A 15 1.44 -2.95 12.59
CA ARG A 15 2.13 -1.66 12.66
C ARG A 15 3.60 -1.80 12.27
N GLU A 16 4.21 -2.91 12.64
CA GLU A 16 5.62 -3.23 12.44
C GLU A 16 5.91 -3.48 10.95
N GLU A 17 5.06 -4.24 10.26
CA GLU A 17 5.18 -4.49 8.81
C GLU A 17 5.00 -3.20 8.01
N PHE A 18 3.99 -2.39 8.34
CA PHE A 18 3.81 -1.08 7.69
C PHE A 18 5.00 -0.15 7.94
N ARG A 19 5.51 -0.11 9.17
CA ARG A 19 6.70 0.68 9.51
C ARG A 19 7.92 0.22 8.72
N PHE A 20 8.13 -1.09 8.60
CA PHE A 20 9.23 -1.64 7.82
C PHE A 20 9.16 -1.23 6.35
N LEU A 21 8.01 -1.40 5.69
CA LEU A 21 7.81 -1.01 4.29
C LEU A 21 7.97 0.50 4.09
N SER A 22 7.41 1.29 4.99
CA SER A 22 7.52 2.76 4.95
C SER A 22 8.97 3.20 5.09
N ASN A 23 9.73 2.60 6.02
CA ASN A 23 11.16 2.89 6.17
C ASN A 23 11.94 2.55 4.91
N LEU A 24 11.64 1.42 4.25
CA LEU A 24 12.27 1.07 2.99
C LEU A 24 12.03 2.13 1.91
N VAL A 25 10.81 2.69 1.83
CA VAL A 25 10.49 3.78 0.90
C VAL A 25 11.23 5.06 1.29
N PHE A 26 11.16 5.48 2.55
CA PHE A 26 11.76 6.75 2.99
C PHE A 26 13.28 6.76 2.89
N THR A 27 13.96 5.64 3.14
CA THR A 27 15.43 5.55 2.95
C THR A 27 15.85 5.63 1.47
N ARG A 28 14.93 5.34 0.54
CA ARG A 28 15.21 5.30 -0.92
C ARG A 28 14.71 6.52 -1.67
N SER A 29 13.78 7.27 -1.10
CA SER A 29 13.20 8.45 -1.72
C SER A 29 14.15 9.65 -1.62
N SER A 30 14.32 10.36 -2.72
CA SER A 30 15.07 11.62 -2.81
C SER A 30 14.16 12.85 -2.84
N ALA A 31 12.85 12.65 -2.73
CA ALA A 31 11.84 13.70 -2.86
C ALA A 31 11.66 14.53 -1.59
N ASP A 32 11.30 15.81 -1.78
CA ASP A 32 11.01 16.74 -0.68
C ASP A 32 9.86 16.23 0.19
N GLN A 33 8.86 15.65 -0.46
CA GLN A 33 7.68 15.09 0.19
C GLN A 33 7.42 13.68 -0.35
N THR A 34 7.15 12.74 0.55
CA THR A 34 6.82 11.35 0.20
C THR A 34 5.65 10.87 1.04
N ILE A 35 4.62 10.34 0.37
CA ILE A 35 3.46 9.71 1.00
C ILE A 35 3.46 8.23 0.63
N VAL A 36 3.37 7.39 1.65
CA VAL A 36 3.24 5.94 1.49
C VAL A 36 1.84 5.53 1.90
N ARG A 37 1.12 4.86 1.00
CA ARG A 37 -0.20 4.28 1.28
C ARG A 37 -0.14 2.78 1.08
N LEU A 38 -0.56 2.04 2.09
CA LEU A 38 -0.72 0.60 2.00
C LEU A 38 -2.20 0.27 2.10
N HIS A 39 -2.70 -0.46 1.10
CA HIS A 39 -4.06 -1.00 1.10
C HIS A 39 -3.96 -2.52 1.18
N ASP A 40 -4.68 -3.11 2.13
CA ASP A 40 -4.94 -4.56 2.17
C ASP A 40 -6.44 -4.78 2.03
N HIS A 41 -6.82 -5.63 1.08
CA HIS A 41 -8.20 -5.91 0.76
C HIS A 41 -8.45 -7.41 0.85
N HIS A 42 -9.32 -7.82 1.78
CA HIS A 42 -9.75 -9.19 1.97
C HIS A 42 -11.24 -9.30 1.61
N ALA A 43 -11.59 -10.24 0.73
CA ALA A 43 -12.96 -10.47 0.29
C ALA A 43 -13.24 -11.95 0.05
N GLY A 44 -14.39 -12.40 0.53
CA GLY A 44 -14.94 -13.73 0.29
C GLY A 44 -16.17 -13.69 -0.62
N THR A 45 -16.42 -14.74 -1.38
CA THR A 45 -17.64 -14.92 -2.18
C THR A 45 -18.14 -16.36 -2.08
N THR A 46 -19.36 -16.52 -1.57
CA THR A 46 -20.07 -17.80 -1.57
C THR A 46 -21.28 -17.72 -2.50
N ARG A 47 -21.38 -18.62 -3.49
CA ARG A 47 -22.53 -18.72 -4.40
C ARG A 47 -23.25 -20.05 -4.16
N PHE A 48 -24.57 -20.01 -4.23
CA PHE A 48 -25.43 -21.19 -4.09
C PHE A 48 -26.22 -21.43 -5.37
N ALA A 49 -26.41 -22.70 -5.73
CA ALA A 49 -27.40 -23.15 -6.71
C ALA A 49 -27.98 -24.48 -6.24
N ASN A 50 -29.28 -24.72 -6.48
CA ASN A 50 -29.98 -25.94 -6.06
C ASN A 50 -29.77 -26.30 -4.56
N ASN A 51 -29.84 -25.30 -3.67
CA ASN A 51 -29.59 -25.47 -2.23
C ASN A 51 -28.20 -26.02 -1.87
N GLN A 52 -27.23 -25.92 -2.76
CA GLN A 52 -25.85 -26.34 -2.54
C GLN A 52 -24.87 -25.20 -2.84
N VAL A 53 -23.76 -25.15 -2.11
CA VAL A 53 -22.65 -24.22 -2.39
C VAL A 53 -21.99 -24.65 -3.69
N VAL A 54 -22.02 -23.77 -4.69
CA VAL A 54 -21.36 -24.00 -5.99
C VAL A 54 -20.03 -23.26 -6.11
N GLN A 55 -19.80 -22.24 -5.29
CA GLN A 55 -18.54 -21.50 -5.25
C GLN A 55 -18.28 -21.00 -3.84
N ASN A 56 -17.05 -21.17 -3.36
CA ASN A 56 -16.52 -20.54 -2.16
C ASN A 56 -15.11 -20.04 -2.51
N VAL A 57 -14.94 -18.72 -2.58
CA VAL A 57 -13.66 -18.08 -2.91
C VAL A 57 -13.30 -17.13 -1.79
N ASP A 58 -12.03 -17.18 -1.39
CA ASP A 58 -11.41 -16.20 -0.50
C ASP A 58 -10.26 -15.52 -1.23
N THR A 59 -10.22 -14.19 -1.21
CA THR A 59 -9.22 -13.39 -1.94
C THR A 59 -8.68 -12.30 -1.04
N ARG A 60 -7.35 -12.24 -0.95
CA ARG A 60 -6.63 -11.13 -0.32
C ARG A 60 -5.71 -10.44 -1.31
N ARG A 61 -5.67 -9.11 -1.32
CA ARG A 61 -4.81 -8.30 -2.20
C ARG A 61 -4.22 -7.12 -1.45
N GLY A 62 -2.90 -7.02 -1.46
CA GLY A 62 -2.16 -5.84 -0.99
C GLY A 62 -1.80 -4.92 -2.15
N LEU A 63 -1.77 -3.61 -1.91
CA LEU A 63 -1.27 -2.59 -2.82
C LEU A 63 -0.49 -1.52 -2.05
N LEU A 64 0.80 -1.37 -2.35
CA LEU A 64 1.61 -0.22 -1.89
C LEU A 64 1.57 0.85 -2.98
N SER A 65 1.18 2.06 -2.61
CA SER A 65 1.25 3.24 -3.47
C SER A 65 2.21 4.25 -2.85
N VAL A 66 3.17 4.71 -3.66
CA VAL A 66 4.14 5.74 -3.28
C VAL A 66 3.85 6.98 -4.12
N SER A 67 3.54 8.07 -3.45
CA SER A 67 3.42 9.40 -4.05
C SER A 67 4.60 10.25 -3.60
N VAL A 68 5.25 10.94 -4.52
CA VAL A 68 6.35 11.85 -4.26
C VAL A 68 6.09 13.20 -4.87
N ALA A 69 6.68 14.25 -4.31
CA ALA A 69 6.69 15.58 -4.92
C ALA A 69 8.04 16.27 -4.83
N PHE A 70 8.38 17.01 -5.90
CA PHE A 70 9.52 17.89 -6.03
C PHE A 70 9.01 19.26 -6.48
N ASP A 71 9.18 20.30 -5.66
CA ASP A 71 8.82 21.69 -6.04
C ASP A 71 7.42 21.81 -6.70
N GLY A 72 6.40 21.23 -6.06
CA GLY A 72 5.01 21.24 -6.56
C GLY A 72 4.73 20.31 -7.75
N ARG A 73 5.73 19.58 -8.27
CA ARG A 73 5.53 18.51 -9.26
C ARG A 73 5.37 17.18 -8.56
N HIS A 74 4.28 16.47 -8.82
CA HIS A 74 4.01 15.20 -8.13
C HIS A 74 3.97 14.00 -9.09
N GLY A 75 4.22 12.82 -8.53
CA GLY A 75 4.17 11.56 -9.25
C GLY A 75 3.79 10.43 -8.31
N THR A 76 3.03 9.46 -8.82
CA THR A 76 2.60 8.29 -8.04
C THR A 76 2.87 7.01 -8.81
N ALA A 77 3.34 5.99 -8.11
CA ALA A 77 3.44 4.63 -8.63
C ALA A 77 3.03 3.62 -7.57
N SER A 78 2.58 2.44 -7.99
CA SER A 78 2.09 1.39 -7.09
C SER A 78 2.61 0.01 -7.45
N THR A 79 2.68 -0.88 -6.47
CA THR A 79 3.11 -2.28 -6.61
C THR A 79 2.32 -3.21 -5.70
N THR A 80 2.09 -4.45 -6.16
CA THR A 80 1.57 -5.57 -5.36
C THR A 80 2.67 -6.53 -4.90
N ASP A 81 3.91 -6.27 -5.31
CA ASP A 81 5.12 -6.97 -4.87
C ASP A 81 5.84 -6.11 -3.82
N PHE A 82 6.02 -6.67 -2.63
CA PHE A 82 6.60 -6.01 -1.45
C PHE A 82 8.05 -6.41 -1.18
N THR A 83 8.72 -7.00 -2.17
CA THR A 83 10.18 -7.16 -2.12
C THR A 83 10.89 -5.81 -2.18
N ALA A 84 12.07 -5.72 -1.59
CA ALA A 84 12.84 -4.48 -1.56
C ALA A 84 13.15 -3.92 -2.98
N GLY A 85 13.35 -4.81 -3.96
CA GLY A 85 13.57 -4.43 -5.36
C GLY A 85 12.32 -3.80 -5.99
N ALA A 86 11.16 -4.46 -5.88
CA ALA A 86 9.91 -3.93 -6.42
C ALA A 86 9.51 -2.59 -5.78
N ILE A 87 9.79 -2.41 -4.48
CA ILE A 87 9.58 -1.15 -3.77
C ILE A 87 10.52 -0.06 -4.30
N GLN A 88 11.81 -0.36 -4.47
CA GLN A 88 12.76 0.57 -5.10
C GLN A 88 12.27 1.00 -6.49
N ASP A 89 11.83 0.05 -7.31
CA ASP A 89 11.33 0.33 -8.66
C ASP A 89 10.05 1.18 -8.63
N ALA A 90 9.19 1.01 -7.63
CA ALA A 90 8.01 1.85 -7.45
C ALA A 90 8.42 3.29 -7.07
N VAL A 91 9.37 3.46 -6.15
CA VAL A 91 9.91 4.79 -5.78
C VAL A 91 10.52 5.48 -7.01
N THR A 92 11.44 4.82 -7.71
CA THR A 92 12.09 5.38 -8.90
C THR A 92 11.09 5.71 -10.01
N ARG A 93 10.02 4.90 -10.16
CA ARG A 93 8.91 5.22 -11.08
C ARG A 93 8.17 6.50 -10.67
N ALA A 94 7.79 6.61 -9.40
CA ALA A 94 7.09 7.78 -8.88
C ALA A 94 7.93 9.05 -9.06
N GLU A 95 9.22 8.99 -8.76
CA GLU A 95 10.14 10.12 -8.94
C GLU A 95 10.31 10.54 -10.39
N ARG A 96 10.48 9.58 -11.30
CA ARG A 96 10.58 9.88 -12.73
C ARG A 96 9.31 10.54 -13.26
N ILE A 97 8.14 10.10 -12.80
CA ILE A 97 6.86 10.75 -13.13
C ILE A 97 6.88 12.19 -12.62
N ALA A 98 7.18 12.39 -11.33
CA ALA A 98 7.20 13.73 -10.73
C ALA A 98 8.15 14.70 -11.45
N LYS A 99 9.36 14.23 -11.85
CA LYS A 99 10.35 15.07 -12.54
C LYS A 99 9.91 15.53 -13.93
N VAL A 100 9.06 14.79 -14.63
CA VAL A 100 8.52 15.16 -15.95
C VAL A 100 7.12 15.80 -15.88
N SER A 101 6.44 15.69 -14.75
CA SER A 101 5.15 16.33 -14.50
C SER A 101 5.28 17.87 -14.50
N PRO A 102 4.25 18.60 -14.97
CA PRO A 102 4.17 20.05 -14.77
C PRO A 102 4.05 20.38 -13.26
N VAL A 103 4.36 21.63 -12.92
CA VAL A 103 4.13 22.16 -11.56
C VAL A 103 2.63 22.27 -11.33
N ASP A 104 2.16 21.75 -10.21
CA ASP A 104 0.76 21.83 -9.79
C ASP A 104 0.57 23.00 -8.81
N PRO A 105 -0.13 24.08 -9.20
CA PRO A 105 -0.35 25.25 -8.35
C PRO A 105 -1.26 24.98 -7.15
N GLU A 106 -2.03 23.89 -7.17
CA GLU A 106 -2.91 23.48 -6.07
C GLU A 106 -2.27 22.40 -5.18
N TYR A 107 -0.99 22.08 -5.40
CA TYR A 107 -0.30 21.07 -4.62
C TYR A 107 -0.20 21.49 -3.15
N LEU A 108 -0.77 20.66 -2.28
CA LEU A 108 -0.66 20.79 -0.84
C LEU A 108 0.32 19.74 -0.31
N PRO A 109 1.34 20.14 0.48
CA PRO A 109 2.25 19.18 1.09
C PRO A 109 1.49 18.29 2.10
N PRO A 110 2.05 17.12 2.43
CA PRO A 110 1.52 16.28 3.50
C PRO A 110 1.37 17.10 4.80
N PRO A 111 0.31 16.87 5.59
CA PRO A 111 0.15 17.54 6.87
C PRO A 111 1.25 17.10 7.85
N ASP A 112 1.53 17.96 8.83
CA ASP A 112 2.45 17.64 9.91
C ASP A 112 1.98 16.42 10.72
N PRO A 113 2.90 15.68 11.37
CA PRO A 113 2.57 14.51 12.17
C PRO A 113 1.49 14.81 13.22
N TYR A 114 0.36 14.12 13.11
CA TYR A 114 -0.75 14.25 14.06
C TYR A 114 -0.86 12.99 14.92
N ALA A 115 -0.87 13.16 16.24
CA ALA A 115 -1.08 12.06 17.19
C ALA A 115 -2.57 11.70 17.24
N PHE A 116 -2.95 10.60 16.59
CA PHE A 116 -4.31 10.08 16.72
C PHE A 116 -4.51 9.48 18.13
N PRO A 117 -5.56 9.89 18.86
CA PRO A 117 -5.87 9.27 20.13
C PRO A 117 -6.20 7.80 19.89
N MET A 118 -5.45 6.90 20.53
CA MET A 118 -5.74 5.47 20.48
C MET A 118 -7.06 5.23 21.19
N ARG A 119 -8.14 5.03 20.43
CA ARG A 119 -9.41 4.58 20.99
C ARG A 119 -9.19 3.19 21.57
N ALA A 120 -9.57 3.00 22.84
CA ALA A 120 -9.62 1.68 23.43
C ALA A 120 -10.52 0.80 22.54
N MET A 121 -9.93 -0.21 21.90
CA MET A 121 -10.73 -1.19 21.16
C MET A 121 -11.65 -1.88 22.18
N ALA A 122 -12.93 -2.05 21.82
CA ALA A 122 -13.84 -2.84 22.64
C ALA A 122 -13.20 -4.23 22.84
N LYS A 123 -12.97 -4.61 24.09
CA LYS A 123 -12.55 -5.98 24.42
C LYS A 123 -13.63 -6.91 23.90
N SER A 124 -13.27 -7.78 22.94
CA SER A 124 -14.09 -8.91 22.50
C SER A 124 -14.15 -9.98 23.58
#